data_AF-A0A940CX07-F1
#
_entry.id   AF-A0A940CX07-F1
#
_cell.length_a   1.000
_cell.length_b   1.000
_cell.length_c   1.000
_cell.angle_alpha   90.00
_cell.angle_beta   90.00
_cell.angle_gamma   90.00
#
_symmetry.space_group_name_H-M   'P 1'
#
loop_
_entity.id
_entity.type
_entity.pdbx_description
1 polymer ?
#
loop_
_entity_poly.entity_id
_entity_poly.type
_entity_poly.pdbx_seq_one_letter_code
_entity_poly.pdbx_strand_id
1 'polypeptide(L)'
;MRRPRRTRDFKEFSYIKKLSDSEKRFSEFKGNQEVALIFPNNYKVASASLAWSWVQQLFWEQNLAVERFFYEKWFTKFYSIESFTPLDQFRVLMFSFHFELDLENIINILKKLGIPPLGELRGNEYPTIIIGGPITFFNLELVKPIADIVVVGDLEYNVDAISEGIKILKKDKEKGMEYFETLENVITNRKKSLTKLNLKNFDISQKFPVSHFITPYSEFKNKRLIEIGRGCIRRCSFCVMGHTKKPVKFVSPPVIEAFLKEEKNSIGIISATITDYPWLDQLLEILEKYNINFSVSSMRADGITNRLLKLIKKSGQNTFTIAPEGVSQKIRNRINKDISEEDLFNALELGRKNEFKSIKFYYIVGFDEEEWDDYEELRNFIIKVKKMGYSNISLSVNPLIPKKGTPFYGKTFIDARQYNSIIKWMKTNLQKVKFHFESYKYSQKQYLYNILSEEEIKKLILKIYS
;
A
#
# COMPACT_ATOMS: atom_id res chain seq x y z
N MET A 1 7.79 -32.70 4.54
CA MET A 1 8.06 -31.74 3.44
C MET A 1 8.33 -32.52 2.15
N ARG A 2 7.46 -32.48 1.13
CA ARG A 2 7.73 -33.15 -0.17
C ARG A 2 8.39 -32.13 -1.10
N ARG A 3 9.69 -32.27 -1.36
CA ARG A 3 10.37 -31.49 -2.42
C ARG A 3 9.62 -31.67 -3.75
N PRO A 4 9.45 -30.61 -4.56
CA PRO A 4 8.73 -30.71 -5.82
C PRO A 4 9.42 -31.69 -6.79
N ARG A 5 8.64 -32.48 -7.53
CA ARG A 5 9.16 -33.48 -8.49
C ARG A 5 9.30 -32.92 -9.92
N ARG A 6 8.65 -31.80 -10.24
CA ARG A 6 8.69 -31.17 -11.57
C ARG A 6 9.64 -29.97 -11.59
N THR A 7 10.37 -29.78 -12.68
CA THR A 7 11.38 -28.71 -12.82
C THR A 7 10.80 -27.31 -12.65
N ARG A 8 9.59 -27.04 -13.15
CA ARG A 8 8.92 -25.72 -12.99
C ARG A 8 8.59 -25.42 -11.53
N ASP A 9 8.02 -26.41 -10.83
CA ASP A 9 7.72 -26.29 -9.40
C ASP A 9 9.01 -26.14 -8.57
N PHE A 10 10.11 -26.77 -9.01
CA PHE A 10 11.43 -26.59 -8.40
C PHE A 10 11.99 -25.16 -8.58
N LYS A 11 11.76 -24.53 -9.74
CA LYS A 11 12.15 -23.13 -9.97
C LYS A 11 11.41 -22.19 -9.02
N GLU A 12 10.09 -22.38 -8.89
CA GLU A 12 9.26 -21.61 -7.97
C GLU A 12 9.72 -21.78 -6.52
N PHE A 13 9.82 -23.03 -6.08
CA PHE A 13 10.29 -23.37 -4.74
C PHE A 13 11.67 -22.76 -4.44
N SER A 14 12.63 -22.86 -5.38
CA SER A 14 13.98 -22.31 -5.19
C SER A 14 13.98 -20.79 -5.10
N TYR A 15 13.13 -20.11 -5.87
CA TYR A 15 12.97 -18.66 -5.80
C TYR A 15 12.40 -18.23 -4.44
N ILE A 16 11.36 -18.90 -3.96
CA ILE A 16 10.73 -18.59 -2.66
C ILE A 16 11.69 -18.93 -1.52
N LYS A 17 12.40 -20.06 -1.59
CA LYS A 17 13.45 -20.42 -0.64
C LYS A 17 14.54 -19.36 -0.57
N LYS A 18 15.03 -18.86 -1.70
CA LYS A 18 16.00 -17.76 -1.74
C LYS A 18 15.50 -16.50 -1.01
N LEU A 19 14.22 -16.15 -1.19
CA LEU A 19 13.62 -15.00 -0.51
C LEU A 19 13.45 -15.26 0.98
N SER A 20 12.90 -16.41 1.37
CA SER A 20 12.77 -16.85 2.77
C SER A 20 14.12 -16.86 3.50
N ASP A 21 15.15 -17.47 2.90
CA ASP A 21 16.50 -17.54 3.46
C ASP A 21 17.15 -16.14 3.61
N SER A 22 16.64 -15.13 2.91
CA SER A 22 17.12 -13.74 3.03
C SER A 22 16.42 -12.94 4.12
N GLU A 23 15.35 -13.48 4.72
CA GLU A 23 14.63 -12.82 5.80
C GLU A 23 15.35 -12.99 7.13
N LYS A 24 15.67 -11.89 7.80
CA LYS A 24 15.95 -11.91 9.24
C LYS A 24 14.62 -11.75 9.97
N ARG A 25 14.16 -12.81 10.63
CA ARG A 25 12.89 -12.85 11.38
C ARG A 25 13.13 -12.51 12.86
N PHE A 26 12.18 -11.79 13.45
CA PHE A 26 12.15 -11.34 14.86
C PHE A 26 11.11 -12.09 15.68
N SER A 27 10.26 -12.87 15.00
CA SER A 27 9.28 -13.75 15.62
C SER A 27 9.28 -15.07 14.86
N GLU A 28 9.12 -16.17 15.58
CA GLU A 28 9.08 -17.51 15.00
C GLU A 28 7.64 -17.91 14.68
N PHE A 29 7.45 -18.49 13.49
CA PHE A 29 6.19 -19.14 13.14
C PHE A 29 6.02 -20.41 13.98
N LYS A 30 4.87 -20.53 14.65
CA LYS A 30 4.48 -21.72 15.41
C LYS A 30 3.18 -22.28 14.84
N GLY A 31 3.15 -23.59 14.58
CA GLY A 31 1.97 -24.30 14.08
C GLY A 31 2.11 -24.82 12.65
N ASN A 32 1.03 -25.40 12.12
CA ASN A 32 0.99 -25.99 10.77
C ASN A 32 -0.18 -25.40 9.97
N GLN A 33 0.06 -24.94 8.73
CA GLN A 33 -0.90 -24.83 7.61
C GLN A 33 -2.39 -24.59 7.98
N GLU A 34 -2.74 -23.48 8.64
CA GLU A 34 -4.14 -23.21 8.98
C GLU A 34 -4.81 -22.23 8.02
N VAL A 35 -4.07 -21.20 7.59
CA VAL A 35 -4.60 -20.08 6.82
C VAL A 35 -3.50 -19.51 5.92
N ALA A 36 -3.86 -19.18 4.68
CA ALA A 36 -2.97 -18.47 3.75
C ALA A 36 -3.24 -16.96 3.78
N LEU A 37 -2.25 -16.15 4.09
CA LEU A 37 -2.29 -14.68 3.95
C LEU A 37 -1.55 -14.25 2.69
N ILE A 38 -2.33 -13.91 1.67
CA ILE A 38 -1.87 -13.64 0.31
C ILE A 38 -1.79 -12.13 0.09
N PHE A 39 -0.60 -11.65 -0.26
CA PHE A 39 -0.42 -10.34 -0.85
C PHE A 39 -0.45 -10.48 -2.38
N PRO A 40 -1.46 -9.96 -3.09
CA PRO A 40 -1.67 -10.19 -4.53
C PRO A 40 -0.72 -9.38 -5.43
N ASN A 41 0.55 -9.26 -5.03
CA ASN A 41 1.60 -8.58 -5.77
C ASN A 41 2.96 -9.24 -5.54
N ASN A 42 4.00 -8.78 -6.23
CA ASN A 42 5.34 -9.35 -6.12
C ASN A 42 5.94 -9.16 -4.71
N TYR A 43 6.96 -9.96 -4.39
CA TYR A 43 7.58 -9.97 -3.06
C TYR A 43 8.16 -8.61 -2.66
N LYS A 44 8.68 -7.84 -3.61
CA LYS A 44 9.25 -6.51 -3.32
C LYS A 44 8.19 -5.56 -2.76
N VAL A 45 6.98 -5.57 -3.33
CA VAL A 45 5.85 -4.77 -2.85
C VAL A 45 5.28 -5.38 -1.56
N ALA A 46 5.09 -6.69 -1.51
CA ALA A 46 4.55 -7.40 -0.34
C ALA A 46 5.41 -7.17 0.92
N SER A 47 6.73 -7.33 0.81
CA SER A 47 7.68 -7.13 1.91
C SER A 47 7.87 -5.66 2.32
N ALA A 48 7.35 -4.70 1.55
CA ALA A 48 7.27 -3.29 1.93
C ALA A 48 5.93 -2.94 2.60
N SER A 49 4.97 -3.87 2.61
CA SER A 49 3.68 -3.69 3.27
C SER A 49 3.75 -4.13 4.73
N LEU A 50 3.67 -3.16 5.64
CA LEU A 50 3.58 -3.45 7.07
C LEU A 50 2.36 -4.32 7.39
N ALA A 51 1.23 -4.10 6.71
CA ALA A 51 0.01 -4.87 6.92
C ALA A 51 0.23 -6.38 6.71
N TRP A 52 1.01 -6.79 5.71
CA TRP A 52 1.29 -8.21 5.44
C TRP A 52 2.05 -8.88 6.59
N SER A 53 2.97 -8.15 7.21
CA SER A 53 3.74 -8.61 8.36
C SER A 53 2.99 -8.49 9.69
N TRP A 54 2.23 -7.42 9.86
CA TRP A 54 1.52 -7.09 11.08
C TRP A 54 0.29 -7.97 11.28
N VAL A 55 -0.55 -8.12 10.24
CA VAL A 55 -1.73 -8.98 10.28
C VAL A 55 -1.37 -10.42 10.61
N GLN A 56 -0.26 -10.94 10.08
CA GLN A 56 0.20 -12.28 10.43
C GLN A 56 0.52 -12.42 11.93
N GLN A 57 1.21 -11.44 12.53
CA GLN A 57 1.50 -11.44 13.97
C GLN A 57 0.23 -11.36 14.81
N LEU A 58 -0.70 -10.49 14.42
CA LEU A 58 -1.98 -10.35 15.11
C LEU A 58 -2.71 -11.70 15.20
N PHE A 59 -2.70 -12.50 14.13
CA PHE A 59 -3.29 -13.83 14.15
C PHE A 59 -2.46 -14.88 14.91
N TRP A 60 -1.13 -14.80 14.89
CA TRP A 60 -0.28 -15.70 15.68
C TRP A 60 -0.54 -15.55 17.18
N GLU A 61 -0.76 -14.33 17.66
CA GLU A 61 -1.15 -14.08 19.05
C GLU A 61 -2.50 -14.71 19.43
N GLN A 62 -3.37 -14.94 18.44
CA GLN A 62 -4.65 -15.64 18.61
C GLN A 62 -4.52 -17.17 18.44
N ASN A 63 -3.29 -17.70 18.41
CA ASN A 63 -2.97 -19.11 18.17
C ASN A 63 -3.53 -19.62 16.83
N LEU A 64 -3.47 -18.80 15.78
CA LEU A 64 -3.86 -19.19 14.42
C LEU A 64 -2.62 -19.22 13.52
N ALA A 65 -2.29 -20.38 12.95
CA ALA A 65 -1.09 -20.53 12.12
C ALA A 65 -1.30 -19.96 10.71
N VAL A 66 -0.95 -18.69 10.54
CA VAL A 66 -1.04 -17.97 9.26
C VAL A 66 0.28 -17.99 8.52
N GLU A 67 0.26 -18.40 7.25
CA GLU A 67 1.44 -18.44 6.37
C GLU A 67 1.33 -17.41 5.23
N ARG A 68 2.46 -16.82 4.85
CA ARG A 68 2.55 -15.75 3.87
C ARG A 68 2.74 -16.28 2.45
N PHE A 69 1.97 -15.68 1.54
CA PHE A 69 2.04 -15.90 0.09
C PHE A 69 2.11 -14.57 -0.63
N PHE A 70 2.77 -14.57 -1.79
CA PHE A 70 2.81 -13.43 -2.69
C PHE A 70 2.61 -13.88 -4.14
N TYR A 71 2.37 -12.95 -5.04
CA TYR A 71 2.06 -13.23 -6.44
C TYR A 71 3.24 -12.99 -7.36
N GLU A 72 3.52 -13.95 -8.23
CA GLU A 72 4.26 -13.74 -9.47
C GLU A 72 3.49 -14.39 -10.62
N LYS A 73 3.43 -13.72 -11.78
CA LYS A 73 2.68 -14.21 -12.93
C LYS A 73 3.10 -15.62 -13.39
N TRP A 74 4.34 -16.01 -13.17
CA TRP A 74 4.88 -17.29 -13.59
C TRP A 74 4.71 -18.42 -12.55
N PHE A 75 4.24 -18.13 -11.34
CA PHE A 75 3.96 -19.15 -10.32
C PHE A 75 2.83 -20.08 -10.76
N THR A 76 2.93 -21.33 -10.33
CA THR A 76 1.94 -22.39 -10.58
C THR A 76 1.40 -23.00 -9.31
N LYS A 77 2.23 -23.17 -8.27
CA LYS A 77 1.82 -23.79 -6.99
C LYS A 77 1.61 -22.80 -5.85
N PHE A 78 2.23 -21.62 -5.95
CA PHE A 78 2.25 -20.59 -4.93
C PHE A 78 2.71 -21.18 -3.58
N TYR A 79 4.00 -21.48 -3.43
CA TYR A 79 4.50 -21.97 -2.14
C TYR A 79 4.49 -20.87 -1.06
N SER A 80 4.19 -21.25 0.18
CA SER A 80 4.32 -20.37 1.33
C SER A 80 5.79 -20.02 1.62
N ILE A 81 6.00 -18.89 2.30
CA ILE A 81 7.34 -18.46 2.73
C ILE A 81 7.81 -19.24 3.96
N GLU A 82 6.91 -19.60 4.87
CA GLU A 82 7.26 -20.22 6.14
C GLU A 82 7.60 -21.70 5.99
N SER A 83 6.68 -22.49 5.41
CA SER A 83 6.80 -23.95 5.35
C SER A 83 7.03 -24.52 3.95
N PHE A 84 7.04 -23.66 2.92
CA PHE A 84 7.05 -24.05 1.51
C PHE A 84 5.92 -25.01 1.16
N THR A 85 4.72 -24.72 1.67
CA THR A 85 3.52 -25.49 1.38
C THR A 85 2.79 -24.85 0.19
N PRO A 86 2.41 -25.65 -0.84
CA PRO A 86 1.54 -25.18 -1.91
C PRO A 86 0.22 -24.58 -1.43
N LEU A 87 -0.24 -23.53 -2.10
CA LEU A 87 -1.47 -22.82 -1.75
C LEU A 87 -2.73 -23.70 -1.85
N ASP A 88 -2.71 -24.73 -2.70
CA ASP A 88 -3.82 -25.71 -2.86
C ASP A 88 -4.05 -26.59 -1.62
N GLN A 89 -3.20 -26.53 -0.60
CA GLN A 89 -3.36 -27.26 0.67
C GLN A 89 -4.08 -26.44 1.77
N PHE A 90 -4.41 -25.18 1.51
CA PHE A 90 -5.03 -24.28 2.49
C PHE A 90 -6.54 -24.20 2.26
N ARG A 91 -7.34 -24.37 3.32
CA ARG A 91 -8.81 -24.28 3.26
C ARG A 91 -9.36 -22.87 3.44
N VAL A 92 -8.54 -21.93 3.92
CA VAL A 92 -8.89 -20.52 4.09
C VAL A 92 -7.82 -19.67 3.41
N LEU A 93 -8.23 -18.90 2.40
CA LEU A 93 -7.36 -17.99 1.66
C LEU A 93 -7.76 -16.55 1.99
N MET A 94 -6.88 -15.84 2.70
CA MET A 94 -7.04 -14.44 3.06
C MET A 94 -6.25 -13.55 2.11
N PHE A 95 -6.91 -12.63 1.40
CA PHE A 95 -6.24 -11.64 0.56
C PHE A 95 -6.17 -10.28 1.26
N SER A 96 -4.97 -9.71 1.31
CA SER A 96 -4.78 -8.29 1.61
C SER A 96 -4.84 -7.51 0.30
N PHE A 97 -5.98 -6.93 -0.03
CA PHE A 97 -6.26 -6.26 -1.30
C PHE A 97 -6.04 -4.75 -1.15
N HIS A 98 -5.02 -4.19 -1.83
CA HIS A 98 -4.57 -2.82 -1.60
C HIS A 98 -5.04 -1.87 -2.69
N PHE A 99 -4.87 -2.25 -3.96
CA PHE A 99 -5.17 -1.39 -5.10
C PHE A 99 -5.92 -2.15 -6.19
N GLU A 100 -6.66 -1.43 -7.02
CA GLU A 100 -7.61 -1.99 -7.98
C GLU A 100 -6.97 -2.99 -8.95
N LEU A 101 -5.70 -2.78 -9.35
CA LEU A 101 -4.99 -3.69 -10.26
C LEU A 101 -4.64 -5.04 -9.64
N ASP A 102 -4.64 -5.16 -8.32
CA ASP A 102 -4.44 -6.44 -7.65
C ASP A 102 -5.58 -7.43 -7.98
N LEU A 103 -6.75 -6.93 -8.44
CA LEU A 103 -7.86 -7.74 -8.94
C LEU A 103 -7.42 -8.80 -9.94
N GLU A 104 -6.65 -8.39 -10.96
CA GLU A 104 -6.21 -9.30 -12.02
C GLU A 104 -5.28 -10.39 -11.48
N ASN A 105 -4.47 -10.07 -10.48
CA ASN A 105 -3.57 -11.02 -9.82
C ASN A 105 -4.35 -12.02 -8.95
N ILE A 106 -5.36 -11.56 -8.21
CA ILE A 106 -6.27 -12.43 -7.45
C ILE A 106 -6.97 -13.41 -8.40
N ILE A 107 -7.58 -12.91 -9.49
CA ILE A 107 -8.26 -13.76 -10.48
C ILE A 107 -7.29 -14.76 -11.11
N ASN A 108 -6.04 -14.36 -11.38
CA ASN A 108 -5.03 -15.28 -11.91
C ASN A 108 -4.68 -16.41 -10.93
N ILE A 109 -4.58 -16.11 -9.63
CA ILE A 109 -4.37 -17.12 -8.58
C ILE A 109 -5.54 -18.10 -8.58
N LEU A 110 -6.78 -17.59 -8.50
CA LEU A 110 -7.98 -18.43 -8.49
C LEU A 110 -8.06 -19.32 -9.74
N LYS A 111 -7.79 -18.77 -10.93
CA LYS A 111 -7.77 -19.51 -12.20
C LYS A 111 -6.77 -20.66 -12.20
N LYS A 112 -5.56 -20.43 -11.70
CA LYS A 112 -4.51 -21.46 -11.63
C LYS A 112 -4.81 -22.56 -10.62
N LEU A 113 -5.58 -22.25 -9.58
CA LEU A 113 -6.03 -23.21 -8.57
C LEU A 113 -7.35 -23.89 -8.95
N GLY A 114 -8.00 -23.47 -10.04
CA GLY A 114 -9.31 -23.99 -10.44
C GLY A 114 -10.45 -23.58 -9.50
N ILE A 115 -10.29 -22.47 -8.77
CA ILE A 115 -11.29 -21.94 -7.84
C ILE A 115 -12.23 -20.99 -8.59
N PRO A 116 -13.56 -21.16 -8.52
CA PRO A 116 -14.52 -20.25 -9.12
C PRO A 116 -14.26 -18.79 -8.68
N PRO A 117 -14.24 -17.84 -9.62
CA PRO A 117 -13.80 -16.48 -9.32
C PRO A 117 -14.84 -15.67 -8.55
N LEU A 118 -16.11 -16.07 -8.59
CA LEU A 118 -17.19 -15.42 -7.86
C LEU A 118 -17.54 -16.19 -6.59
N GLY A 119 -17.77 -15.47 -5.49
CA GLY A 119 -18.11 -16.07 -4.20
C GLY A 119 -19.43 -16.84 -4.20
N GLU A 120 -20.41 -16.40 -4.98
CA GLU A 120 -21.70 -17.09 -5.11
C GLU A 120 -21.61 -18.44 -5.86
N LEU A 121 -20.50 -18.71 -6.54
CA LEU A 121 -20.26 -19.96 -7.28
C LEU A 121 -19.45 -20.99 -6.47
N ARG A 122 -19.07 -20.68 -5.22
CA ARG A 122 -18.24 -21.56 -4.38
C ARG A 122 -19.05 -22.31 -3.34
N GLY A 123 -19.14 -23.63 -3.49
CA GLY A 123 -19.68 -24.55 -2.49
C GLY A 123 -18.70 -24.91 -1.37
N ASN A 124 -18.98 -26.00 -0.64
CA ASN A 124 -18.21 -26.46 0.52
C ASN A 124 -16.88 -27.16 0.15
N GLU A 125 -16.74 -27.57 -1.11
CA GLU A 125 -15.55 -28.17 -1.70
C GLU A 125 -14.42 -27.16 -1.95
N TYR A 126 -14.76 -25.88 -2.11
CA TYR A 126 -13.77 -24.82 -2.35
C TYR A 126 -13.30 -24.16 -1.04
N PRO A 127 -12.05 -23.66 -1.00
CA PRO A 127 -11.57 -22.91 0.15
C PRO A 127 -12.40 -21.63 0.34
N THR A 128 -12.52 -21.19 1.59
CA THR A 128 -13.17 -19.92 1.92
C THR A 128 -12.22 -18.77 1.59
N ILE A 129 -12.69 -17.83 0.76
CA ILE A 129 -11.96 -16.62 0.38
C ILE A 129 -12.38 -15.48 1.29
N ILE A 130 -11.45 -15.02 2.12
CA ILE A 130 -11.62 -13.83 2.96
C ILE A 130 -10.82 -12.70 2.34
N ILE A 131 -11.41 -11.51 2.19
CA ILE A 131 -10.70 -10.35 1.67
C ILE A 131 -10.80 -9.20 2.65
N GLY A 132 -9.67 -8.54 2.90
CA GLY A 132 -9.61 -7.25 3.58
C GLY A 132 -8.55 -6.35 2.95
N GLY A 133 -8.18 -5.28 3.65
CA GLY A 133 -7.12 -4.37 3.22
C GLY A 133 -7.63 -3.02 2.71
N PRO A 134 -6.72 -2.11 2.32
CA PRO A 134 -7.06 -0.71 2.05
C PRO A 134 -8.17 -0.47 1.01
N ILE A 135 -8.34 -1.38 0.05
CA ILE A 135 -9.38 -1.27 -0.99
C ILE A 135 -10.79 -1.18 -0.39
N THR A 136 -11.02 -1.80 0.78
CA THR A 136 -12.36 -1.85 1.41
C THR A 136 -12.83 -0.49 1.92
N PHE A 137 -11.93 0.48 2.06
CA PHE A 137 -12.29 1.83 2.50
C PHE A 137 -12.89 2.70 1.40
N PHE A 138 -12.76 2.29 0.14
CA PHE A 138 -13.18 3.16 -0.97
C PHE A 138 -13.80 2.42 -2.17
N ASN A 139 -13.64 1.11 -2.31
CA ASN A 139 -14.23 0.38 -3.44
C ASN A 139 -14.64 -1.04 -3.04
N LEU A 140 -15.71 -1.15 -2.24
CA LEU A 140 -16.24 -2.45 -1.79
C LEU A 140 -16.85 -3.26 -2.95
N GLU A 141 -17.37 -2.59 -3.97
CA GLU A 141 -17.98 -3.22 -5.14
C GLU A 141 -16.96 -4.00 -5.97
N LEU A 142 -15.68 -3.65 -5.90
CA LEU A 142 -14.59 -4.42 -6.48
C LEU A 142 -14.30 -5.72 -5.72
N VAL A 143 -14.63 -5.75 -4.43
CA VAL A 143 -14.25 -6.82 -3.51
C VAL A 143 -15.38 -7.85 -3.34
N LYS A 144 -16.61 -7.38 -3.10
CA LYS A 144 -17.77 -8.21 -2.77
C LYS A 144 -18.00 -9.37 -3.73
N PRO A 145 -17.91 -9.21 -5.06
CA PRO A 145 -18.18 -10.33 -5.97
C PRO A 145 -17.24 -11.52 -5.83
N ILE A 146 -16.01 -11.27 -5.38
CA ILE A 146 -14.91 -12.27 -5.38
C ILE A 146 -14.77 -12.92 -4.02
N ALA A 147 -15.18 -12.27 -2.94
CA ALA A 147 -15.01 -12.76 -1.59
C ALA A 147 -16.18 -13.64 -1.14
N ASP A 148 -15.91 -14.61 -0.27
CA ASP A 148 -16.96 -15.24 0.55
C ASP A 148 -17.24 -14.38 1.78
N ILE A 149 -16.18 -13.79 2.34
CA ILE A 149 -16.20 -12.89 3.50
C ILE A 149 -15.35 -11.66 3.21
N VAL A 150 -15.87 -10.47 3.43
CA VAL A 150 -15.13 -9.21 3.38
C VAL A 150 -14.99 -8.67 4.80
N VAL A 151 -13.75 -8.46 5.24
CA VAL A 151 -13.42 -7.75 6.49
C VAL A 151 -13.13 -6.30 6.13
N VAL A 152 -14.03 -5.41 6.54
CA VAL A 152 -13.96 -3.98 6.26
C VAL A 152 -13.31 -3.27 7.43
N GLY A 153 -12.47 -2.28 7.17
CA GLY A 153 -11.90 -1.49 8.26
C GLY A 153 -10.55 -1.99 8.76
N ASP A 154 -10.16 -1.51 9.93
CA ASP A 154 -8.93 -1.90 10.59
C ASP A 154 -9.15 -3.23 11.33
N LEU A 155 -8.37 -4.25 11.00
CA LEU A 155 -8.52 -5.61 11.54
C LEU A 155 -8.37 -5.66 13.06
N GLU A 156 -7.54 -4.77 13.62
CA GLU A 156 -7.24 -4.74 15.06
C GLU A 156 -8.49 -4.66 15.95
N TYR A 157 -9.59 -4.05 15.47
CA TYR A 157 -10.85 -4.01 16.23
C TYR A 157 -11.48 -5.39 16.45
N ASN A 158 -11.30 -6.31 15.50
CA ASN A 158 -12.04 -7.56 15.44
C ASN A 158 -11.14 -8.79 15.36
N VAL A 159 -9.81 -8.66 15.52
CA VAL A 159 -8.86 -9.77 15.29
C VAL A 159 -9.25 -11.03 16.07
N ASP A 160 -9.66 -10.90 17.33
CA ASP A 160 -10.06 -12.03 18.18
C ASP A 160 -11.29 -12.75 17.59
N ALA A 161 -12.34 -12.00 17.26
CA ALA A 161 -13.57 -12.52 16.70
C ALA A 161 -13.35 -13.13 15.31
N ILE A 162 -12.57 -12.47 14.43
CA ILE A 162 -12.21 -13.01 13.11
C ILE A 162 -11.42 -14.31 13.27
N SER A 163 -10.49 -14.38 14.23
CA SER A 163 -9.71 -15.59 14.51
C SER A 163 -10.60 -16.75 14.97
N GLU A 164 -11.57 -16.48 15.85
CA GLU A 164 -12.54 -17.48 16.29
C GLU A 164 -13.42 -17.95 15.13
N GLY A 165 -13.93 -17.02 14.32
CA GLY A 165 -14.69 -17.35 13.11
C GLY A 165 -13.91 -18.25 12.15
N ILE A 166 -12.60 -18.00 11.96
CA ILE A 166 -11.74 -18.87 11.14
C ILE A 166 -11.60 -20.27 11.77
N LYS A 167 -11.43 -20.37 13.09
CA LYS A 167 -11.36 -21.67 13.79
C LYS A 167 -12.65 -22.47 13.62
N ILE A 168 -13.80 -21.81 13.65
CA ILE A 168 -15.11 -22.44 13.39
C ILE A 168 -15.20 -22.85 11.92
N LEU A 169 -14.91 -21.96 10.96
CA LEU A 169 -14.93 -22.25 9.51
C LEU A 169 -14.13 -23.50 9.13
N LYS A 170 -12.96 -23.70 9.76
CA LYS A 170 -12.10 -24.86 9.49
C LYS A 170 -12.73 -26.19 9.92
N LYS A 171 -13.58 -26.17 10.95
CA LYS A 171 -14.30 -27.35 11.46
C LYS A 171 -15.61 -27.55 10.71
N ASP A 172 -16.36 -26.48 10.51
CA ASP A 172 -17.68 -26.45 9.90
C ASP A 172 -17.88 -25.12 9.17
N LYS A 173 -17.89 -25.18 7.83
CA LYS A 173 -17.96 -24.00 6.97
C LYS A 173 -19.29 -23.26 7.15
N GLU A 174 -20.40 -23.98 7.31
CA GLU A 174 -21.72 -23.37 7.46
C GLU A 174 -21.81 -22.56 8.75
N LYS A 175 -21.46 -23.19 9.89
CA LYS A 175 -21.45 -22.50 11.19
C LYS A 175 -20.47 -21.34 11.24
N GLY A 176 -19.33 -21.47 10.57
CA GLY A 176 -18.37 -20.39 10.47
C GLY A 176 -18.96 -19.20 9.71
N MET A 177 -19.62 -19.43 8.57
CA MET A 177 -20.31 -18.37 7.82
C MET A 177 -21.40 -17.69 8.65
N GLU A 178 -22.24 -18.46 9.35
CA GLU A 178 -23.26 -17.92 10.27
C GLU A 178 -22.65 -17.05 11.36
N TYR A 179 -21.53 -17.48 11.95
CA TYR A 179 -20.81 -16.68 12.94
C TYR A 179 -20.31 -15.35 12.34
N PHE A 180 -19.68 -15.36 11.16
CA PHE A 180 -19.22 -14.14 10.49
C PHE A 180 -20.35 -13.15 10.18
N GLU A 181 -21.58 -13.62 9.94
CA GLU A 181 -22.75 -12.76 9.68
C GLU A 181 -23.24 -11.99 10.90
N THR A 182 -22.77 -12.37 12.09
CA THR A 182 -23.03 -11.66 13.37
C THR A 182 -22.02 -10.57 13.67
N LEU A 183 -20.86 -10.57 12.98
CA LEU A 183 -19.77 -9.66 13.29
C LEU A 183 -20.01 -8.26 12.69
N GLU A 184 -19.68 -7.23 13.45
CA GLU A 184 -19.59 -5.86 12.92
C GLU A 184 -18.44 -5.77 11.91
N ASN A 185 -18.54 -4.87 10.93
CA ASN A 185 -17.51 -4.67 9.91
C ASN A 185 -17.23 -5.89 9.00
N VAL A 186 -18.12 -6.87 8.97
CA VAL A 186 -18.03 -8.03 8.08
C VAL A 186 -19.19 -8.06 7.10
N ILE A 187 -18.89 -8.43 5.85
CA ILE A 187 -19.89 -8.71 4.80
C ILE A 187 -19.68 -10.14 4.34
N THR A 188 -20.77 -10.90 4.12
CA THR A 188 -20.68 -12.22 3.50
C THR A 188 -21.35 -12.24 2.14
N ASN A 189 -21.00 -13.21 1.30
CA ASN A 189 -21.67 -13.45 0.01
C ASN A 189 -23.16 -13.85 0.15
N ARG A 190 -23.59 -14.28 1.34
CA ARG A 190 -24.99 -14.63 1.67
C ARG A 190 -25.78 -13.42 2.19
N LYS A 191 -25.15 -12.59 3.03
CA LYS A 191 -25.76 -11.41 3.64
C LYS A 191 -25.15 -10.13 3.04
N LYS A 192 -25.81 -9.63 1.99
CA LYS A 192 -25.36 -8.45 1.22
C LYS A 192 -25.60 -7.09 1.91
N SER A 193 -26.26 -7.08 3.06
CA SER A 193 -26.62 -5.87 3.81
C SER A 193 -25.77 -5.70 5.07
N LEU A 194 -25.17 -4.52 5.20
CA LEU A 194 -24.38 -4.09 6.35
C LEU A 194 -25.31 -3.63 7.47
N THR A 195 -25.30 -4.33 8.61
CA THR A 195 -26.06 -3.89 9.79
C THR A 195 -25.33 -2.77 10.54
N LYS A 196 -23.98 -2.75 10.55
CA LYS A 196 -23.19 -1.71 11.23
C LYS A 196 -21.74 -1.66 10.72
N LEU A 197 -21.27 -0.47 10.33
CA LEU A 197 -19.88 -0.20 9.94
C LEU A 197 -19.22 0.81 10.89
N ASN A 198 -18.09 0.44 11.48
CA ASN A 198 -17.15 1.36 12.13
C ASN A 198 -15.88 1.47 11.27
N LEU A 199 -15.74 2.58 10.56
CA LEU A 199 -14.60 2.87 9.68
C LEU A 199 -13.57 3.81 10.33
N LYS A 200 -13.71 4.12 11.63
CA LYS A 200 -12.71 4.93 12.34
C LYS A 200 -11.39 4.17 12.39
N ASN A 201 -10.28 4.92 12.39
CA ASN A 201 -8.97 4.31 12.56
C ASN A 201 -8.80 3.74 13.97
N PHE A 202 -8.26 2.52 14.04
CA PHE A 202 -7.83 1.91 15.29
C PHE A 202 -6.74 2.75 15.93
N ASP A 203 -6.77 2.83 17.26
CA ASP A 203 -5.75 3.55 18.01
C ASP A 203 -4.48 2.71 18.13
N ILE A 204 -3.59 2.88 17.16
CA ILE A 204 -2.32 2.15 17.06
C ILE A 204 -1.35 2.42 18.22
N SER A 205 -1.66 3.34 19.14
CA SER A 205 -0.89 3.49 20.38
C SER A 205 -1.19 2.37 21.39
N GLN A 206 -2.38 1.77 21.33
CA GLN A 206 -2.76 0.63 22.19
C GLN A 206 -1.92 -0.61 21.87
N LYS A 207 -1.51 -0.74 20.61
CA LYS A 207 -0.66 -1.82 20.15
C LYS A 207 0.17 -1.35 18.96
N PHE A 208 1.44 -1.06 19.24
CA PHE A 208 2.35 -0.43 18.28
C PHE A 208 2.64 -1.36 17.08
N PRO A 209 2.24 -0.99 15.84
CA PRO A 209 2.43 -1.85 14.69
C PRO A 209 3.89 -1.88 14.25
N VAL A 210 4.50 -3.05 14.35
CA VAL A 210 5.88 -3.32 13.93
C VAL A 210 5.88 -4.57 13.05
N SER A 211 6.67 -4.57 11.98
CA SER A 211 6.92 -5.80 11.21
C SER A 211 7.49 -6.91 12.11
N HIS A 212 7.61 -8.16 11.66
CA HIS A 212 8.35 -9.24 12.35
C HIS A 212 9.53 -9.76 11.52
N PHE A 213 9.87 -9.14 10.40
CA PHE A 213 11.02 -9.52 9.60
C PHE A 213 11.61 -8.31 8.87
N ILE A 214 12.83 -8.47 8.38
CA ILE A 214 13.47 -7.57 7.40
C ILE A 214 14.07 -8.38 6.26
N THR A 215 14.22 -7.77 5.08
CA THR A 215 14.79 -8.41 3.90
C THR A 215 15.51 -7.39 3.00
N PRO A 216 16.58 -7.78 2.26
CA PRO A 216 17.24 -6.92 1.29
C PRO A 216 16.42 -6.67 0.03
N TYR A 217 15.34 -7.42 -0.20
CA TYR A 217 14.51 -7.32 -1.40
C TYR A 217 13.28 -6.41 -1.27
N SER A 218 13.09 -5.77 -0.11
CA SER A 218 12.03 -4.77 0.13
C SER A 218 12.41 -3.39 -0.42
N GLU A 219 11.42 -2.53 -0.68
CA GLU A 219 11.67 -1.10 -0.93
C GLU A 219 12.33 -0.44 0.31
N PHE A 220 11.94 -0.87 1.51
CA PHE A 220 12.60 -0.54 2.77
C PHE A 220 13.69 -1.57 3.10
N LYS A 221 14.71 -1.65 2.25
CA LYS A 221 15.80 -2.65 2.36
C LYS A 221 16.37 -2.75 3.77
N ASN A 222 16.31 -3.96 4.34
CA ASN A 222 16.85 -4.30 5.67
C ASN A 222 16.38 -3.37 6.81
N LYS A 223 15.16 -2.84 6.71
CA LYS A 223 14.60 -1.94 7.71
C LYS A 223 13.37 -2.52 8.38
N ARG A 224 13.28 -2.36 9.70
CA ARG A 224 12.09 -2.67 10.50
C ARG A 224 11.01 -1.65 10.20
N LEU A 225 9.87 -2.09 9.70
CA LEU A 225 8.74 -1.20 9.45
C LEU A 225 8.02 -0.92 10.77
N ILE A 226 7.77 0.36 11.05
CA ILE A 226 6.96 0.84 12.17
C ILE A 226 5.87 1.80 11.67
N GLU A 227 4.65 1.72 12.20
CA GLU A 227 3.58 2.70 11.91
C GLU A 227 3.51 3.74 13.02
N ILE A 228 3.79 5.01 12.70
CA ILE A 228 3.73 6.10 13.69
C ILE A 228 2.46 6.94 13.58
N GLY A 229 1.71 6.79 12.48
CA GLY A 229 0.51 7.54 12.21
C GLY A 229 -0.42 6.81 11.25
N ARG A 230 -1.68 6.61 11.67
CA ARG A 230 -2.74 5.99 10.88
C ARG A 230 -3.79 7.01 10.46
N GLY A 231 -3.96 7.17 9.15
CA GLY A 231 -4.80 8.18 8.54
C GLY A 231 -4.04 9.46 8.18
N CYS A 232 -4.75 10.46 7.66
CA CYS A 232 -4.18 11.73 7.21
C CYS A 232 -5.03 12.92 7.66
N ILE A 233 -4.38 13.97 8.20
CA ILE A 233 -5.06 15.18 8.68
C ILE A 233 -5.46 16.12 7.53
N ARG A 234 -4.84 15.92 6.35
CA ARG A 234 -5.02 16.78 5.18
C ARG A 234 -6.31 16.45 4.42
N ARG A 235 -6.66 17.31 3.45
CA ARG A 235 -7.91 17.26 2.67
C ARG A 235 -7.67 17.35 1.15
N CYS A 236 -6.52 16.86 0.68
CA CYS A 236 -6.19 16.92 -0.74
C CYS A 236 -7.27 16.20 -1.56
N SER A 237 -7.87 16.90 -2.52
CA SER A 237 -9.13 16.52 -3.19
C SER A 237 -9.05 15.23 -4.01
N PHE A 238 -7.85 14.74 -4.33
CA PHE A 238 -7.63 13.49 -5.07
C PHE A 238 -7.31 12.29 -4.16
N CYS A 239 -7.07 12.52 -2.86
CA CYS A 239 -6.49 11.52 -1.97
C CYS A 239 -7.56 10.83 -1.12
N VAL A 240 -7.85 9.56 -1.44
CA VAL A 240 -8.80 8.72 -0.68
C VAL A 240 -8.53 8.75 0.82
N MET A 241 -7.27 8.58 1.24
CA MET A 241 -6.91 8.53 2.66
C MET A 241 -7.29 9.81 3.42
N GLY A 242 -7.14 10.99 2.79
CA GLY A 242 -7.51 12.28 3.38
C GLY A 242 -9.02 12.47 3.56
N HIS A 243 -9.83 11.65 2.89
CA HIS A 243 -11.29 11.70 2.97
C HIS A 243 -11.90 10.54 3.75
N THR A 244 -11.30 9.34 3.72
CA THR A 244 -11.89 8.13 4.30
C THR A 244 -11.22 7.68 5.60
N LYS A 245 -10.02 8.14 5.94
CA LYS A 245 -9.25 7.66 7.11
C LYS A 245 -9.11 8.71 8.20
N LYS A 246 -10.22 9.00 8.88
CA LYS A 246 -10.32 9.93 10.02
C LYS A 246 -11.04 9.28 11.21
N PRO A 247 -10.79 9.72 12.46
CA PRO A 247 -9.73 10.66 12.87
C PRO A 247 -8.34 10.03 12.74
N VAL A 248 -7.30 10.86 12.64
CA VAL A 248 -5.91 10.37 12.60
C VAL A 248 -5.50 9.90 13.99
N LYS A 249 -4.72 8.82 14.03
CA LYS A 249 -4.16 8.25 15.26
C LYS A 249 -2.64 8.27 15.16
N PHE A 250 -1.97 8.82 16.16
CA PHE A 250 -0.52 8.91 16.22
C PHE A 250 -0.01 8.13 17.42
N VAL A 251 1.16 7.52 17.26
CA VAL A 251 1.89 6.87 18.37
C VAL A 251 2.73 7.92 19.07
N SER A 252 2.75 7.97 20.40
CA SER A 252 3.56 8.94 21.12
C SER A 252 5.06 8.56 21.13
N PRO A 253 5.99 9.53 21.20
CA PRO A 253 7.43 9.26 21.19
C PRO A 253 7.92 8.29 22.28
N PRO A 254 7.40 8.28 23.53
CA PRO A 254 7.84 7.31 24.54
C PRO A 254 7.64 5.85 24.13
N VAL A 255 6.57 5.53 23.41
CA VAL A 255 6.31 4.16 22.91
C VAL A 255 7.35 3.79 21.85
N ILE A 256 7.65 4.72 20.93
CA ILE A 256 8.68 4.53 19.90
C ILE A 256 10.06 4.39 20.54
N GLU A 257 10.38 5.23 21.53
CA GLU A 257 11.66 5.17 22.25
C GLU A 257 11.82 3.84 23.00
N ALA A 258 10.78 3.36 23.68
CA ALA A 258 10.82 2.07 24.37
C ALA A 258 11.17 0.93 23.40
N PHE A 259 10.54 0.90 22.23
CA PHE A 259 10.85 -0.05 21.17
C PHE A 259 12.30 0.08 20.67
N LEU A 260 12.78 1.30 20.37
CA LEU A 260 14.11 1.51 19.80
C LEU A 260 15.25 1.30 20.81
N LYS A 261 14.99 1.44 22.12
CA LYS A 261 15.94 1.11 23.19
C LYS A 261 16.32 -0.37 23.15
N GLU A 262 15.32 -1.24 22.96
CA GLU A 262 15.50 -2.68 22.86
C GLU A 262 16.00 -3.08 21.48
N GLU A 263 15.44 -2.46 20.43
CA GLU A 263 15.67 -2.84 19.05
C GLU A 263 16.39 -1.74 18.26
N LYS A 264 17.73 -1.82 18.17
CA LYS A 264 18.58 -0.83 17.49
C LYS A 264 18.69 -1.03 15.96
N ASN A 265 17.67 -1.62 15.33
CA ASN A 265 17.68 -1.83 13.88
C ASN A 265 17.38 -0.53 13.13
N SER A 266 17.81 -0.46 11.87
CA SER A 266 17.35 0.63 10.98
C SER A 266 15.84 0.50 10.74
N ILE A 267 15.13 1.62 10.63
CA ILE A 267 13.65 1.62 10.57
C ILE A 267 13.09 2.24 9.28
N GLY A 268 12.00 1.67 8.79
CA GLY A 268 11.12 2.27 7.79
C GLY A 268 9.91 2.85 8.49
N ILE A 269 9.77 4.17 8.45
CA ILE A 269 8.69 4.89 9.14
C ILE A 269 7.49 4.98 8.19
N ILE A 270 6.38 4.37 8.62
CA ILE A 270 5.11 4.34 7.91
C ILE A 270 4.16 5.37 8.54
N SER A 271 3.78 6.35 7.75
CA SER A 271 2.68 7.28 8.00
C SER A 271 2.21 7.90 6.68
N ALA A 272 1.11 8.65 6.71
CA ALA A 272 0.66 9.42 5.54
C ALA A 272 1.74 10.42 5.07
N THR A 273 2.38 11.09 6.03
CA THR A 273 3.58 11.90 5.86
C THR A 273 4.23 12.07 7.23
N ILE A 274 5.56 11.95 7.29
CA ILE A 274 6.28 12.13 8.56
C ILE A 274 6.20 13.59 9.05
N THR A 275 6.05 14.54 8.13
CA THR A 275 6.05 15.98 8.45
C THR A 275 4.78 16.47 9.14
N ASP A 276 3.72 15.67 9.14
CA ASP A 276 2.49 15.95 9.89
C ASP A 276 2.48 15.23 11.26
N TYR A 277 3.56 14.53 11.61
CA TYR A 277 3.67 13.88 12.92
C TYR A 277 3.83 14.95 14.01
N PRO A 278 2.91 15.02 15.00
CA PRO A 278 2.88 16.13 15.97
C PRO A 278 4.15 16.29 16.80
N TRP A 279 4.93 15.21 16.95
CA TRP A 279 6.14 15.17 17.75
C TRP A 279 7.39 14.89 16.91
N LEU A 280 7.44 15.46 15.69
CA LEU A 280 8.55 15.23 14.76
C LEU A 280 9.92 15.48 15.40
N ASP A 281 10.11 16.61 16.08
CA ASP A 281 11.42 16.92 16.68
C ASP A 281 11.81 15.93 17.78
N GLN A 282 10.87 15.50 18.63
CA GLN A 282 11.12 14.49 19.65
C GLN A 282 11.47 13.12 19.04
N LEU A 283 10.80 12.76 17.94
CA LEU A 283 11.16 11.54 17.19
C LEU A 283 12.58 11.66 16.63
N LEU A 284 12.95 12.79 16.04
CA LEU A 284 14.31 13.01 15.52
C LEU A 284 15.36 12.96 16.64
N GLU A 285 15.06 13.49 17.83
CA GLU A 285 15.91 13.37 19.03
C GLU A 285 16.16 11.92 19.41
N ILE A 286 15.10 11.11 19.46
CA ILE A 286 15.21 9.67 19.77
C ILE A 286 16.08 8.98 18.72
N LEU A 287 15.84 9.23 17.43
CA LEU A 287 16.63 8.61 16.35
C LEU A 287 18.10 9.00 16.41
N GLU A 288 18.42 10.24 16.76
CA GLU A 288 19.80 10.69 16.98
C GLU A 288 20.43 10.04 18.21
N LYS A 289 19.73 10.06 19.33
CA LYS A 289 20.18 9.51 20.62
C LYS A 289 20.56 8.04 20.52
N TYR A 290 19.78 7.24 19.80
CA TYR A 290 20.06 5.81 19.60
C TYR A 290 20.80 5.51 18.29
N ASN A 291 21.21 6.54 17.54
CA ASN A 291 21.91 6.43 16.25
C ASN A 291 21.22 5.49 15.25
N ILE A 292 19.90 5.65 15.11
CA ILE A 292 19.04 4.83 14.27
C ILE A 292 18.98 5.42 12.85
N ASN A 293 19.42 4.66 11.86
CA ASN A 293 19.19 5.01 10.46
C ASN A 293 17.73 4.76 10.10
N PHE A 294 17.13 5.66 9.32
CA PHE A 294 15.75 5.52 8.92
C PHE A 294 15.48 5.85 7.44
N SER A 295 14.30 5.45 6.98
CA SER A 295 13.70 5.93 5.74
C SER A 295 12.23 6.19 5.99
N VAL A 296 11.63 7.09 5.22
CA VAL A 296 10.23 7.50 5.41
C VAL A 296 9.40 7.12 4.18
N SER A 297 8.14 6.77 4.39
CA SER A 297 7.18 6.51 3.31
C SER A 297 6.87 7.77 2.49
N SER A 298 6.79 8.93 3.14
CA SER A 298 6.35 10.18 2.54
C SER A 298 6.76 11.39 3.39
N MET A 299 6.93 12.55 2.74
CA MET A 299 7.14 13.86 3.37
C MET A 299 6.46 14.95 2.54
N ARG A 300 5.90 15.99 3.17
CA ARG A 300 5.37 17.17 2.47
C ARG A 300 6.40 18.30 2.48
N ALA A 301 6.40 19.13 1.44
CA ALA A 301 7.37 20.21 1.29
C ALA A 301 7.28 21.26 2.40
N ASP A 302 6.06 21.65 2.78
CA ASP A 302 5.74 22.67 3.79
C ASP A 302 6.17 22.29 5.23
N GLY A 303 6.42 21.01 5.49
CA GLY A 303 6.86 20.54 6.82
C GLY A 303 8.30 19.98 6.84
N ILE A 304 9.08 20.18 5.77
CA ILE A 304 10.48 19.77 5.75
C ILE A 304 11.32 20.73 6.61
N THR A 305 12.13 20.16 7.51
CA THR A 305 13.07 20.92 8.34
C THR A 305 14.52 20.59 7.97
N ASN A 306 15.45 21.50 8.30
CA ASN A 306 16.89 21.26 8.14
C ASN A 306 17.34 20.00 8.88
N ARG A 307 16.83 19.81 10.11
CA ARG A 307 17.16 18.66 10.96
C ARG A 307 16.73 17.34 10.32
N LEU A 308 15.50 17.28 9.81
CA LEU A 308 14.98 16.09 9.13
C LEU A 308 15.87 15.70 7.93
N LEU A 309 16.18 16.65 7.05
CA LEU A 309 17.00 16.37 5.86
C LEU A 309 18.44 15.97 6.22
N LYS A 310 19.04 16.62 7.21
CA LYS A 310 20.37 16.25 7.72
C LYS A 310 20.41 14.78 8.17
N LEU A 311 19.38 14.34 8.89
CA LEU A 311 19.31 12.96 9.40
C LEU A 311 18.96 11.93 8.32
N ILE A 312 18.13 12.29 7.35
CA ILE A 312 17.88 11.47 6.16
C ILE A 312 19.18 11.27 5.37
N LYS A 313 19.97 12.34 5.19
CA LYS A 313 21.28 12.28 4.54
C LYS A 313 22.25 11.38 5.31
N LYS A 314 22.33 11.55 6.65
CA LYS A 314 23.13 10.70 7.55
C LYS A 314 22.71 9.22 7.48
N SER A 315 21.42 8.95 7.28
CA SER A 315 20.86 7.60 7.09
C SER A 315 21.18 6.99 5.72
N GLY A 316 22.00 7.65 4.89
CA GLY A 316 22.50 7.15 3.62
C GLY A 316 21.64 7.48 2.40
N GLN A 317 20.56 8.26 2.56
CA GLN A 317 19.74 8.67 1.43
C GLN A 317 20.38 9.86 0.69
N ASN A 318 20.60 9.70 -0.62
CA ASN A 318 21.20 10.74 -1.48
C ASN A 318 20.18 11.52 -2.30
N THR A 319 18.91 11.11 -2.22
CA THR A 319 17.77 11.72 -2.89
C THR A 319 16.66 11.87 -1.85
N PHE A 320 16.04 13.04 -1.79
CA PHE A 320 14.76 13.21 -1.12
C PHE A 320 13.67 13.47 -2.15
N THR A 321 12.41 13.32 -1.73
CA THR A 321 11.26 13.42 -2.62
C THR A 321 10.26 14.41 -2.06
N ILE A 322 9.74 15.28 -2.91
CA ILE A 322 8.61 16.15 -2.57
C ILE A 322 7.49 15.93 -3.59
N ALA A 323 6.25 16.14 -3.17
CA ALA A 323 5.07 15.93 -3.98
C ALA A 323 4.32 17.25 -4.18
N PRO A 324 4.70 18.05 -5.20
CA PRO A 324 3.91 19.22 -5.60
C PRO A 324 2.49 18.82 -6.05
N GLU A 325 2.37 17.66 -6.73
CA GLU A 325 1.15 17.05 -7.27
C GLU A 325 0.42 17.88 -8.35
N GLY A 326 0.40 19.21 -8.26
CA GLY A 326 -0.07 20.11 -9.31
C GLY A 326 1.09 20.75 -10.07
N VAL A 327 0.95 20.83 -11.40
CA VAL A 327 1.95 21.41 -12.31
C VAL A 327 2.15 22.92 -12.13
N SER A 328 1.15 23.61 -11.58
CA SER A 328 1.18 25.05 -11.28
C SER A 328 0.56 25.38 -9.91
N GLN A 329 0.70 26.63 -9.45
CA GLN A 329 0.07 27.08 -8.21
C GLN A 329 -1.46 27.04 -8.31
N LYS A 330 -2.01 27.39 -9.48
CA LYS A 330 -3.44 27.28 -9.80
C LYS A 330 -3.95 25.86 -9.51
N ILE A 331 -3.27 24.85 -10.05
CA ILE A 331 -3.67 23.44 -9.86
C ILE A 331 -3.46 22.98 -8.41
N ARG A 332 -2.35 23.35 -7.75
CA ARG A 332 -2.11 23.03 -6.33
C ARG A 332 -3.23 23.56 -5.42
N ASN A 333 -3.70 24.78 -5.68
CA ASN A 333 -4.83 25.38 -4.96
C ASN A 333 -6.12 24.61 -5.25
N ARG A 334 -6.39 24.29 -6.52
CA ARG A 334 -7.61 23.57 -6.94
C ARG A 334 -7.76 22.21 -6.27
N ILE A 335 -6.66 21.51 -6.05
CA ILE A 335 -6.66 20.18 -5.42
C ILE A 335 -6.52 20.23 -3.89
N ASN A 336 -6.59 21.40 -3.27
CA ASN A 336 -6.39 21.59 -1.83
C ASN A 336 -5.07 20.96 -1.34
N LYS A 337 -3.99 21.12 -2.12
CA LYS A 337 -2.67 20.64 -1.71
C LYS A 337 -2.11 21.48 -0.57
N ASP A 338 -2.50 22.76 -0.52
CA ASP A 338 -2.05 23.75 0.44
C ASP A 338 -0.51 23.81 0.48
N ILE A 339 0.13 23.88 -0.70
CA ILE A 339 1.57 24.06 -0.87
C ILE A 339 1.80 25.18 -1.89
N SER A 340 2.51 26.21 -1.44
CA SER A 340 2.91 27.36 -2.26
C SER A 340 4.20 27.08 -3.05
N GLU A 341 4.50 27.92 -4.04
CA GLU A 341 5.81 27.90 -4.72
C GLU A 341 6.95 28.18 -3.72
N GLU A 342 6.70 29.03 -2.73
CA GLU A 342 7.64 29.35 -1.66
C GLU A 342 7.98 28.12 -0.81
N ASP A 343 6.98 27.34 -0.39
CA ASP A 343 7.20 26.09 0.36
C ASP A 343 8.10 25.11 -0.43
N LEU A 344 7.88 25.02 -1.75
CA LEU A 344 8.70 24.17 -2.62
C LEU A 344 10.15 24.66 -2.67
N PHE A 345 10.37 25.97 -2.82
CA PHE A 345 11.73 26.53 -2.85
C PHE A 345 12.42 26.44 -1.49
N ASN A 346 11.72 26.71 -0.39
CA ASN A 346 12.25 26.55 0.97
C ASN A 346 12.74 25.11 1.20
N ALA A 347 11.94 24.11 0.83
CA ALA A 347 12.34 22.71 0.92
C ALA A 347 13.57 22.39 0.05
N LEU A 348 13.65 22.97 -1.16
CA LEU A 348 14.77 22.79 -2.08
C LEU A 348 16.05 23.47 -1.57
N GLU A 349 15.97 24.65 -0.98
CA GLU A 349 17.10 25.34 -0.36
C GLU A 349 17.66 24.53 0.81
N LEU A 350 16.78 24.03 1.69
CA LEU A 350 17.17 23.12 2.78
C LEU A 350 17.82 21.84 2.24
N GLY A 351 17.32 21.29 1.13
CA GLY A 351 17.96 20.15 0.47
C GLY A 351 19.36 20.45 -0.03
N ARG A 352 19.59 21.62 -0.65
CA ARG A 352 20.94 22.02 -1.08
C ARG A 352 21.88 22.28 0.09
N LYS A 353 21.40 22.91 1.16
CA LYS A 353 22.13 23.12 2.41
C LYS A 353 22.59 21.80 3.04
N ASN A 354 21.83 20.72 2.86
CA ASN A 354 22.17 19.36 3.30
C ASN A 354 22.77 18.50 2.17
N GLU A 355 23.38 19.14 1.16
CA GLU A 355 24.18 18.52 0.11
C GLU A 355 23.43 17.51 -0.80
N PHE A 356 22.10 17.59 -0.87
CA PHE A 356 21.33 16.78 -1.80
C PHE A 356 21.51 17.29 -3.23
N LYS A 357 22.15 16.50 -4.09
CA LYS A 357 22.29 16.78 -5.52
C LYS A 357 21.15 16.19 -6.36
N SER A 358 20.37 15.31 -5.75
CA SER A 358 19.29 14.55 -6.38
C SER A 358 17.95 14.84 -5.71
N ILE A 359 16.91 15.05 -6.52
CA ILE A 359 15.55 15.34 -6.07
C ILE A 359 14.55 14.59 -6.96
N LYS A 360 13.49 14.07 -6.34
CA LYS A 360 12.35 13.49 -7.04
C LYS A 360 11.11 14.32 -6.78
N PHE A 361 10.31 14.50 -7.82
CA PHE A 361 9.00 15.17 -7.76
C PHE A 361 7.89 14.20 -8.17
N TYR A 362 6.76 14.27 -7.48
CA TYR A 362 5.51 13.62 -7.90
C TYR A 362 4.53 14.64 -8.44
N TYR A 363 4.04 14.40 -9.66
CA TYR A 363 3.00 15.19 -10.31
C TYR A 363 1.82 14.29 -10.69
N ILE A 364 0.64 14.88 -10.58
CA ILE A 364 -0.61 14.37 -11.12
C ILE A 364 -0.97 15.31 -12.29
N VAL A 365 -1.39 14.75 -13.42
CA VAL A 365 -1.79 15.52 -14.60
C VAL A 365 -3.17 15.10 -15.10
N GLY A 366 -3.79 15.93 -15.93
CA GLY A 366 -5.11 15.67 -16.48
C GLY A 366 -6.25 16.13 -15.57
N PHE A 367 -6.03 17.20 -14.81
CA PHE A 367 -7.12 17.96 -14.22
C PHE A 367 -7.83 18.78 -15.31
N ASP A 368 -9.15 18.93 -15.21
CA ASP A 368 -9.96 19.70 -16.18
C ASP A 368 -9.49 21.16 -16.29
N GLU A 369 -8.93 21.70 -15.21
CA GLU A 369 -8.47 23.09 -15.10
C GLU A 369 -7.05 23.34 -15.64
N GLU A 370 -6.35 22.31 -16.15
CA GLU A 370 -5.00 22.45 -16.71
C GLU A 370 -4.98 23.11 -18.09
N GLU A 371 -4.09 24.09 -18.23
CA GLU A 371 -3.80 24.82 -19.46
C GLU A 371 -2.30 24.77 -19.76
N TRP A 372 -1.88 25.07 -20.99
CA TRP A 372 -0.46 25.01 -21.37
C TRP A 372 0.43 25.99 -20.58
N ASP A 373 -0.13 27.11 -20.10
CA ASP A 373 0.58 28.06 -19.23
C ASP A 373 0.98 27.42 -17.88
N ASP A 374 0.19 26.46 -17.38
CA ASP A 374 0.54 25.71 -16.16
C ASP A 374 1.80 24.86 -16.35
N TYR A 375 1.99 24.34 -17.57
CA TYR A 375 3.17 23.59 -17.94
C TYR A 375 4.38 24.50 -18.14
N GLU A 376 4.20 25.73 -18.62
CA GLU A 376 5.28 26.73 -18.64
C GLU A 376 5.70 27.14 -17.20
N GLU A 377 4.77 27.23 -16.24
CA GLU A 377 5.12 27.39 -14.80
C GLU A 377 6.00 26.22 -14.34
N LEU A 378 5.62 24.98 -14.64
CA LEU A 378 6.44 23.80 -14.35
C LEU A 378 7.84 23.90 -14.97
N ARG A 379 7.95 24.32 -16.23
CA ARG A 379 9.26 24.49 -16.89
C ARG A 379 10.12 25.52 -16.17
N ASN A 380 9.54 26.67 -15.85
CA ASN A 380 10.23 27.74 -15.13
C ASN A 380 10.68 27.27 -13.74
N PHE A 381 9.82 26.54 -13.03
CA PHE A 381 10.16 25.89 -11.77
C PHE A 381 11.37 24.97 -11.93
N ILE A 382 11.35 24.02 -12.88
CA ILE A 382 12.46 23.08 -13.11
C ILE A 382 13.76 23.79 -13.52
N ILE A 383 13.69 24.90 -14.27
CA ILE A 383 14.87 25.72 -14.58
C ILE A 383 15.46 26.32 -13.29
N LYS A 384 14.62 26.88 -12.41
CA LYS A 384 15.06 27.40 -11.10
C LYS A 384 15.68 26.28 -10.26
N VAL A 385 15.06 25.10 -10.18
CA VAL A 385 15.61 23.93 -9.45
C VAL A 385 17.03 23.57 -9.94
N LYS A 386 17.28 23.57 -11.26
CA LYS A 386 18.64 23.34 -11.80
C LYS A 386 19.63 24.42 -11.39
N LYS A 387 19.22 25.70 -11.44
CA LYS A 387 20.06 26.85 -11.04
C LYS A 387 20.47 26.76 -9.56
N MET A 388 19.65 26.15 -8.71
CA MET A 388 19.98 25.87 -7.31
C MET A 388 21.06 24.76 -7.14
N GLY A 389 21.47 24.10 -8.22
CA GLY A 389 22.54 23.08 -8.21
C GLY A 389 22.07 21.63 -8.07
N TYR A 390 20.77 21.36 -8.27
CA TYR A 390 20.28 19.99 -8.44
C TYR A 390 20.66 19.46 -9.83
N SER A 391 21.45 18.39 -9.86
CA SER A 391 21.96 17.76 -11.10
C SER A 391 21.16 16.53 -11.50
N ASN A 392 20.53 15.85 -10.55
CA ASN A 392 19.73 14.65 -10.80
C ASN A 392 18.27 14.90 -10.44
N ILE A 393 17.49 15.38 -11.41
CA ILE A 393 16.07 15.67 -11.23
C ILE A 393 15.24 14.53 -11.84
N SER A 394 14.33 13.96 -11.06
CA SER A 394 13.40 12.95 -11.54
C SER A 394 11.94 13.37 -11.33
N LEU A 395 11.12 13.27 -12.36
CA LEU A 395 9.68 13.52 -12.31
C LEU A 395 8.93 12.19 -12.46
N SER A 396 8.07 11.89 -11.50
CA SER A 396 7.08 10.82 -11.61
C SER A 396 5.72 11.45 -11.89
N VAL A 397 5.15 11.13 -13.05
CA VAL A 397 3.97 11.81 -13.59
C VAL A 397 2.88 10.77 -13.80
N ASN A 398 1.80 10.90 -13.03
CA ASN A 398 0.67 9.98 -13.07
C ASN A 398 -0.58 10.76 -13.55
N PRO A 399 -1.45 10.17 -14.38
CA PRO A 399 -2.73 10.81 -14.65
C PRO A 399 -3.61 10.78 -13.38
N LEU A 400 -4.48 11.78 -13.22
CA LEU A 400 -5.52 11.75 -12.20
C LEU A 400 -6.38 10.50 -12.39
N ILE A 401 -6.56 9.73 -11.32
CA ILE A 401 -7.56 8.66 -11.26
C ILE A 401 -8.69 9.15 -10.34
N PRO A 402 -9.87 9.49 -10.88
CA PRO A 402 -11.08 9.84 -10.13
C PRO A 402 -11.60 8.73 -9.21
N LYS A 403 -10.93 8.50 -8.07
CA LYS A 403 -11.27 7.41 -7.15
C LYS A 403 -12.57 7.68 -6.38
N LYS A 404 -13.34 6.62 -6.11
CA LYS A 404 -14.49 6.65 -5.20
C LYS A 404 -14.08 7.21 -3.83
N GLY A 405 -14.99 7.94 -3.20
CA GLY A 405 -14.71 8.59 -1.92
C GLY A 405 -13.80 9.83 -1.99
N THR A 406 -13.58 10.39 -3.18
CA THR A 406 -12.87 11.66 -3.37
C THR A 406 -13.77 12.70 -4.05
N PRO A 407 -13.54 14.01 -3.85
CA PRO A 407 -14.22 15.08 -4.59
C PRO A 407 -14.13 14.97 -6.12
N PHE A 408 -13.11 14.30 -6.66
CA PHE A 408 -12.98 14.09 -8.10
C PHE A 408 -13.79 12.90 -8.62
N TYR A 409 -14.43 12.10 -7.76
CA TYR A 409 -15.25 10.98 -8.22
C TYR A 409 -16.32 11.44 -9.22
N GLY A 410 -16.52 10.67 -10.29
CA GLY A 410 -17.43 11.01 -11.40
C GLY A 410 -16.83 11.88 -12.49
N LYS A 411 -15.62 12.43 -12.30
CA LYS A 411 -14.88 13.11 -13.38
C LYS A 411 -14.41 12.14 -14.45
N THR A 412 -14.23 12.67 -15.66
CA THR A 412 -13.71 11.91 -16.80
C THR A 412 -12.21 11.67 -16.65
N PHE A 413 -11.77 10.47 -16.99
CA PHE A 413 -10.35 10.18 -17.11
C PHE A 413 -9.77 10.84 -18.36
N ILE A 414 -8.56 11.38 -18.26
CA ILE A 414 -7.84 12.00 -19.38
C ILE A 414 -7.79 11.05 -20.60
N ASP A 415 -7.98 11.59 -21.80
CA ASP A 415 -7.88 10.79 -23.02
C ASP A 415 -6.41 10.50 -23.40
N ALA A 416 -6.20 9.45 -24.19
CA ALA A 416 -4.86 8.99 -24.55
C ALA A 416 -4.08 10.01 -25.38
N ARG A 417 -4.75 10.80 -26.23
CA ARG A 417 -4.08 11.81 -27.06
C ARG A 417 -3.60 12.96 -26.18
N GLN A 418 -4.44 13.46 -25.28
CA GLN A 418 -4.06 14.53 -24.35
C GLN A 418 -2.91 14.09 -23.43
N TYR A 419 -2.98 12.88 -22.84
CA TYR A 419 -1.90 12.37 -22.00
C TYR A 419 -0.57 12.22 -22.78
N ASN A 420 -0.62 11.70 -24.02
CA ASN A 420 0.57 11.60 -24.86
C ASN A 420 1.12 12.97 -25.27
N SER A 421 0.26 13.97 -25.48
CA SER A 421 0.68 15.35 -25.74
C SER A 421 1.43 15.94 -24.55
N ILE A 422 0.95 15.71 -23.32
CA ILE A 422 1.64 16.13 -22.09
C ILE A 422 3.01 15.44 -21.98
N ILE A 423 3.07 14.12 -22.19
CA ILE A 423 4.34 13.37 -22.17
C ILE A 423 5.32 13.95 -23.19
N LYS A 424 4.87 14.17 -24.42
CA LYS A 424 5.69 14.73 -25.50
C LYS A 424 6.18 16.12 -25.14
N TRP A 425 5.29 16.98 -24.65
CA TRP A 425 5.63 18.34 -24.24
C TRP A 425 6.69 18.33 -23.13
N MET A 426 6.50 17.53 -22.08
CA MET A 426 7.45 17.45 -20.95
C MET A 426 8.83 16.95 -21.40
N LYS A 427 8.89 15.91 -22.24
CA LYS A 427 10.16 15.38 -22.76
C LYS A 427 10.91 16.39 -23.63
N THR A 428 10.17 17.18 -24.43
CA THR A 428 10.76 18.20 -25.30
C THR A 428 11.26 19.42 -24.52
N ASN A 429 10.45 19.92 -23.57
CA ASN A 429 10.69 21.21 -22.93
C ASN A 429 11.50 21.13 -21.63
N LEU A 430 11.54 19.96 -20.97
CA LEU A 430 12.26 19.76 -19.72
C LEU A 430 13.51 18.89 -19.95
N GLN A 431 14.55 19.50 -20.49
CA GLN A 431 15.82 18.81 -20.77
C GLN A 431 16.53 18.31 -19.49
N LYS A 432 17.37 17.28 -19.57
CA LYS A 432 18.17 16.77 -18.43
C LYS A 432 17.32 16.42 -17.20
N VAL A 433 16.11 15.92 -17.41
CA VAL A 433 15.21 15.41 -16.38
C VAL A 433 14.93 13.94 -16.67
N LYS A 434 14.97 13.10 -15.63
CA LYS A 434 14.54 11.70 -15.72
C LYS A 434 13.03 11.63 -15.51
N PHE A 435 12.33 10.97 -16.42
CA PHE A 435 10.89 10.79 -16.31
C PHE A 435 10.51 9.36 -15.95
N HIS A 436 9.48 9.24 -15.12
CA HIS A 436 8.70 8.03 -14.92
C HIS A 436 7.24 8.37 -15.17
N PHE A 437 6.73 7.99 -16.34
CA PHE A 437 5.32 8.14 -16.68
C PHE A 437 4.59 6.85 -16.37
N GLU A 438 3.43 6.96 -15.72
CA GLU A 438 2.57 5.81 -15.50
C GLU A 438 1.98 5.30 -16.83
N SER A 439 1.74 4.00 -16.91
CA SER A 439 1.14 3.40 -18.10
C SER A 439 -0.30 3.86 -18.26
N TYR A 440 -0.62 4.56 -19.35
CA TYR A 440 -1.99 4.97 -19.66
C TYR A 440 -2.98 3.80 -19.59
N LYS A 441 -2.59 2.64 -20.13
CA LYS A 441 -3.41 1.42 -20.10
C LYS A 441 -3.73 0.96 -18.68
N TYR A 442 -2.75 1.01 -17.76
CA TYR A 442 -2.96 0.60 -16.38
C TYR A 442 -3.74 1.65 -15.59
N SER A 443 -3.49 2.94 -15.80
CA SER A 443 -4.29 4.01 -15.21
C SER A 443 -5.75 3.98 -15.68
N GLN A 444 -5.98 3.72 -16.97
CA GLN A 444 -7.33 3.56 -17.51
C GLN A 444 -8.05 2.36 -16.88
N LYS A 445 -7.37 1.22 -16.70
CA LYS A 445 -7.94 0.08 -15.96
C LYS A 445 -8.33 0.46 -14.53
N GLN A 446 -7.44 1.13 -13.80
CA GLN A 446 -7.74 1.61 -12.44
C GLN A 446 -8.98 2.51 -12.44
N TYR A 447 -9.07 3.46 -13.35
CA TYR A 447 -10.25 4.32 -13.49
C TYR A 447 -11.52 3.51 -13.76
N LEU A 448 -11.49 2.59 -14.72
CA LEU A 448 -12.64 1.74 -15.04
C LEU A 448 -13.08 0.94 -13.80
N TYR A 449 -12.16 0.32 -13.07
CA TYR A 449 -12.48 -0.46 -11.87
C TYR A 449 -13.07 0.39 -10.74
N ASN A 450 -12.90 1.72 -10.76
CA ASN A 450 -13.54 2.63 -9.83
C ASN A 450 -14.95 3.03 -10.22
N ILE A 451 -15.34 2.96 -11.49
CA ILE A 451 -16.65 3.45 -11.95
C ILE A 451 -17.65 2.34 -12.27
N LEU A 452 -17.18 1.10 -12.44
CA LEU A 452 -18.05 -0.03 -12.74
C LEU A 452 -18.95 -0.36 -11.53
N SER A 453 -20.20 -0.72 -11.85
CA SER A 453 -21.16 -1.31 -10.91
C SER A 453 -20.76 -2.73 -10.51
N GLU A 454 -21.36 -3.25 -9.43
CA GLU A 454 -21.08 -4.61 -8.96
C GLU A 454 -21.33 -5.67 -10.05
N GLU A 455 -22.42 -5.54 -10.83
CA GLU A 455 -22.76 -6.45 -11.92
C GLU A 455 -21.78 -6.36 -13.10
N GLU A 456 -21.29 -5.17 -13.42
CA GLU A 456 -20.25 -5.01 -14.43
C GLU A 456 -18.90 -5.57 -13.96
N ILE A 457 -18.57 -5.41 -12.67
CA ILE A 457 -17.40 -6.05 -12.05
C ILE A 457 -17.52 -7.57 -12.13
N LYS A 458 -18.68 -8.17 -11.84
CA LYS A 458 -18.91 -9.62 -12.02
C LYS A 458 -18.62 -10.08 -13.46
N LYS A 459 -19.15 -9.37 -14.46
CA LYS A 459 -18.90 -9.67 -15.88
C LYS A 459 -17.42 -9.54 -16.24
N LEU A 460 -16.76 -8.50 -15.73
CA LEU A 460 -15.32 -8.30 -15.91
C LEU A 460 -14.52 -9.45 -15.29
N ILE A 461 -14.84 -9.86 -14.07
CA ILE A 461 -14.17 -10.96 -13.38
C ILE A 461 -14.28 -12.25 -14.21
N LEU A 462 -15.48 -12.59 -14.66
CA LEU A 462 -15.71 -13.77 -15.51
C LEU A 462 -14.92 -13.70 -16.81
N LYS A 463 -14.81 -12.52 -17.43
CA LYS A 463 -14.02 -12.29 -18.65
C LYS A 463 -12.51 -12.41 -18.43
N ILE A 464 -12.00 -12.00 -17.27
CA ILE A 464 -10.56 -12.17 -16.94
C ILE A 464 -10.27 -13.63 -16.60
N TYR A 465 -11.25 -14.33 -16.01
CA TYR A 465 -11.12 -15.72 -15.61
C TYR A 465 -11.21 -16.70 -16.78
N SER A 466 -12.04 -16.43 -17.81
CA SER A 466 -12.04 -17.21 -19.06
C SER A 466 -10.67 -17.19 -19.74
#